data_AF-A0A317Z7N2-F1
#
_entry.id   AF-A0A317Z7N2-F1
#
_cell.length_a   1.000
_cell.length_b   1.000
_cell.length_c   1.000
_cell.angle_alpha   90.00
_cell.angle_beta   90.00
_cell.angle_gamma   90.00
#
_symmetry.space_group_name_H-M   'P 1'
#
loop_
_entity.id
_entity.type
_entity.pdbx_description
1 polymer ?
#
loop_
_entity_poly.entity_id
_entity_poly.type
_entity_poly.pdbx_seq_one_letter_code
_entity_poly.pdbx_strand_id
1 'polypeptide(L)' 'MSNVTPMMKQYLSIKAQHQDALLFFRLGDFYEMFYDDAITAS' A
#
# COMPACT_ATOMS: atom_id res chain seq x y z
N MET A 1 8.59 -19.05 -1.46
CA MET A 1 7.35 -18.25 -1.37
C MET A 1 7.74 -16.91 -0.79
N SER A 2 7.68 -15.86 -1.59
CA SER A 2 8.01 -14.49 -1.18
C SER A 2 7.20 -14.13 0.06
N ASN A 3 7.87 -14.10 1.22
CA ASN A 3 7.27 -13.76 2.50
C ASN A 3 6.93 -12.27 2.48
N VAL A 4 5.80 -11.94 1.87
CA VAL A 4 5.18 -10.62 2.02
C VAL A 4 5.01 -10.38 3.51
N THR A 5 5.54 -9.26 4.00
CA THR A 5 5.42 -8.93 5.42
C THR A 5 3.93 -8.89 5.80
N PRO A 6 3.56 -9.21 7.05
CA PRO A 6 2.17 -9.13 7.49
C PRO A 6 1.52 -7.77 7.16
N MET A 7 2.31 -6.69 7.22
CA MET A 7 1.92 -5.34 6.84
C MET A 7 1.59 -5.22 5.34
N MET A 8 2.48 -5.69 4.46
CA MET A 8 2.23 -5.65 3.01
C MET A 8 1.06 -6.54 2.59
N LYS A 9 0.81 -7.65 3.31
CA LYS A 9 -0.38 -8.46 3.07
C LYS A 9 -1.67 -7.68 3.35
N GLN A 10 -1.70 -6.86 4.40
CA GLN A 10 -2.83 -5.99 4.69
C GLN A 10 -2.97 -4.89 3.64
N TYR A 11 -1.88 -4.23 3.27
CA TYR A 11 -1.86 -3.21 2.21
C TYR A 11 -2.46 -3.75 0.91
N LEU A 12 -1.96 -4.90 0.44
CA LEU A 12 -2.44 -5.53 -0.79
C LEU A 12 -3.91 -5.97 -0.70
N SER A 13 -4.36 -6.45 0.46
CA SER A 13 -5.77 -6.86 0.66
C SER A 13 -6.74 -5.68 0.60
N ILE A 14 -6.32 -4.51 1.10
CA ILE A 14 -7.11 -3.27 1.04
C ILE A 14 -7.06 -2.68 -0.38
N LYS A 15 -5.87 -2.65 -0.99
CA LYS A 15 -5.69 -2.18 -2.37
C LYS A 15 -6.44 -3.04 -3.39
N ALA A 16 -6.55 -4.36 -3.14
CA ALA A 16 -7.35 -5.24 -3.99
C ALA A 16 -8.85 -4.92 -3.96
N GLN A 17 -9.36 -4.34 -2.87
CA GLN A 17 -10.75 -3.87 -2.76
C GLN A 17 -10.95 -2.47 -3.36
N HIS A 18 -9.87 -1.71 -3.49
CA HIS A 18 -9.87 -0.31 -3.94
C HIS A 18 -8.73 -0.06 -4.94
N GLN A 19 -8.74 -0.77 -6.07
CA GLN A 19 -7.65 -0.71 -7.06
C GLN A 19 -7.49 0.68 -7.68
N ASP A 20 -8.61 1.39 -7.80
CA ASP A 20 -8.81 2.69 -8.43
C ASP A 20 -8.61 3.88 -7.48
N ALA A 21 -8.32 3.64 -6.19
CA ALA A 21 -8.04 4.68 -5.20
C ALA A 21 -6.59 4.64 -4.72
N LEU A 22 -5.99 5.81 -4.46
CA LEU A 22 -4.65 5.91 -3.86
C LEU A 22 -4.71 5.52 -2.38
N LEU A 23 -3.90 4.53 -1.99
CA LEU A 23 -3.86 4.04 -0.61
C LEU A 23 -2.73 4.72 0.18
N PHE A 24 -3.09 5.62 1.09
CA PHE A 24 -2.16 6.24 2.04
C PHE A 24 -2.00 5.33 3.25
N PHE A 25 -0.90 4.58 3.32
CA PHE A 25 -0.63 3.70 4.44
C PHE A 25 0.10 4.47 5.54
N ARG A 26 -0.49 4.56 6.73
CA ARG A 26 0.14 5.26 7.86
C ARG A 26 1.24 4.39 8.48
N LEU A 27 2.48 4.82 8.36
CA LEU A 27 3.64 4.21 9.00
C LEU A 27 4.17 5.18 10.08
N GLY A 28 3.63 5.05 11.30
CA GLY A 28 3.98 5.94 12.41
C GLY A 28 3.49 7.38 12.19
N ASP A 29 4.43 8.31 12.04
CA ASP A 29 4.17 9.74 11.85
C ASP A 29 3.99 10.14 10.39
N PHE A 30 4.26 9.23 9.45
CA PHE A 30 4.20 9.50 8.01
C PHE A 30 3.15 8.65 7.31
N TYR A 31 2.70 9.12 6.15
CA TYR A 31 1.93 8.33 5.20
C TYR A 31 2.84 7.91 4.06
N GLU A 32 2.87 6.61 3.79
CA GLU A 32 3.65 6.02 2.73
C GLU A 32 2.71 5.36 1.73
N MET A 33 2.97 5.61 0.45
CA MET A 33 2.30 4.96 -0.66
C MET A 33 3.27 3.93 -1.22
N PHE A 34 2.76 2.75 -1.59
CA PHE A 34 3.60 1.67 -2.08
C PHE A 34 3.25 1.33 -3.54
N TYR A 35 4.23 0.81 -4.28
CA TYR A 35 4.07 0.36 -5.68
C TYR A 35 3.56 1.46 -6.61
N ASP A 36 2.52 1.17 -7.41
CA ASP A 36 1.96 2.08 -8.41
C ASP A 36 1.33 3.33 -7.78
N ASP A 37 0.90 3.27 -6.52
CA ASP A 37 0.40 4.44 -5.80
C ASP A 37 1.51 5.49 -5.60
N ALA A 38 2.74 5.04 -5.34
CA ALA A 38 3.89 5.93 -5.20
C ALA A 38 4.29 6.57 -6.54
N ILE A 39 4.18 5.81 -7.64
CA ILE A 39 4.47 6.30 -8.99
C ILE A 39 3.40 7.31 -9.43
N THR A 40 2.13 7.04 -9.14
CA THR A 40 1.00 7.91 -9.51
C THR A 40 1.02 9.24 -8.77
N ALA A 41 1.56 9.28 -7.55
CA ALA A 41 1.65 10.48 -6.72
C ALA A 41 3.00 11.24 -6.83
N SER A 42 3.92 10.79 -7.68
CA SER A 42 5.26 11.40 -7.88
C SER A 42 5.23 12.70 -8.68
#